data_AF-A0A7W0GNZ1-F1
#
_entry.id   AF-A0A7W0GNZ1-F1
#
_cell.length_a   1.000
_cell.length_b   1.000
_cell.length_c   1.000
_cell.angle_alpha   90.00
_cell.angle_beta   90.00
_cell.angle_gamma   90.00
#
_symmetry.space_group_name_H-M   'P 1'
#
loop_
_entity.id
_entity.type
_entity.pdbx_description
1 polymer ?
#
loop_
_entity_poly.entity_id
_entity_poly.type
_entity_poly.pdbx_seq_one_letter_code
_entity_poly.pdbx_strand_id
1 'polypeptide(L)'
;MKAVFVELPALSVTAPNILTTPASANCMELLRNPSAGDVIEGTGGLRKMRFIDKDEMSDLTAEQRKALKTMIKMELEARRKS
;
A
#
# COMPACT_ATOMS: atom_id res chain seq x y z
N MET A 1 2.88 -13.56 15.28
CA MET A 1 2.38 -13.63 13.88
C MET A 1 3.57 -13.53 12.93
N LYS A 2 3.56 -14.28 11.82
CA LYS A 2 4.59 -14.20 10.78
C LYS A 2 4.05 -13.27 9.69
N ALA A 3 4.55 -12.04 9.62
CA ALA A 3 4.15 -11.05 8.62
C ALA A 3 5.26 -10.93 7.56
N VAL A 4 4.87 -10.80 6.30
CA VAL A 4 5.80 -10.72 5.16
C VAL A 4 5.35 -9.53 4.31
N PHE A 5 6.31 -8.74 3.85
CA PHE A 5 6.04 -7.70 2.87
C PHE A 5 5.96 -8.27 1.48
N VAL A 6 4.93 -7.83 0.76
CA VAL A 6 4.72 -8.18 -0.63
C VAL A 6 4.54 -6.87 -1.41
N GLU A 7 5.54 -6.53 -2.21
CA GLU A 7 5.47 -5.36 -3.08
C GLU A 7 4.68 -5.67 -4.35
N LEU A 8 3.83 -4.72 -4.75
CA LEU A 8 3.12 -4.75 -6.02
C LEU A 8 4.05 -4.25 -7.13
N PRO A 9 4.03 -4.86 -8.33
CA PRO A 9 4.84 -4.38 -9.46
C PRO A 9 4.61 -2.90 -9.78
N ALA A 10 3.36 -2.42 -9.64
CA ALA A 10 2.99 -1.03 -9.86
C ALA A 10 3.65 -0.05 -8.88
N LEU A 11 4.04 -0.49 -7.68
CA LEU A 11 4.75 0.32 -6.69
C LEU A 11 6.26 0.32 -6.90
N SER A 12 6.83 -0.71 -7.53
CA SER A 12 8.27 -0.83 -7.74
C SER A 12 8.82 0.28 -8.67
N VAL A 13 7.99 0.81 -9.58
CA VAL A 13 8.40 1.84 -10.56
C VAL A 13 8.47 3.26 -9.94
N THR A 14 7.62 3.58 -8.96
CA THR A 14 7.54 4.90 -8.31
C THR A 14 8.20 4.95 -6.93
N ALA A 15 8.52 3.78 -6.35
CA ALA A 15 9.19 3.62 -5.06
C ALA A 15 10.48 4.43 -4.84
N PRO A 16 11.42 4.58 -5.81
CA PRO A 16 12.73 5.18 -5.49
C PRO A 16 12.65 6.63 -4.99
N ASN A 17 11.61 7.38 -5.39
CA ASN A 17 11.40 8.77 -4.96
C ASN A 17 10.51 8.93 -3.71
N ILE A 18 9.71 7.92 -3.34
CA ILE A 18 8.83 7.96 -2.16
C ILE A 18 9.50 7.29 -0.94
N LEU A 19 10.44 6.37 -1.18
CA LEU A 19 11.05 5.51 -0.17
C LEU A 19 12.55 5.81 0.08
N THR A 20 12.97 7.06 -0.07
CA THR A 20 14.35 7.48 0.20
C THR A 20 14.65 7.51 1.70
N THR A 21 15.04 6.34 2.23
CA THR A 21 15.76 6.09 3.50
C THR A 21 15.00 5.89 4.84
N PRO A 22 13.79 6.39 5.15
CA PRO A 22 13.02 5.91 6.32
C PRO A 22 12.11 4.71 6.00
N ALA A 23 12.00 4.32 4.73
CA ALA A 23 11.09 3.28 4.26
C ALA A 23 11.25 1.90 4.94
N SER A 24 12.48 1.53 5.31
CA SER A 24 12.72 0.27 6.05
C SER A 24 12.20 0.33 7.49
N ALA A 25 12.29 1.49 8.14
CA ALA A 25 11.72 1.71 9.48
C ALA A 25 10.20 1.69 9.45
N ASN A 26 9.61 2.25 8.39
CA ASN A 26 8.17 2.27 8.15
C ASN A 26 7.61 0.86 7.90
N CYS A 27 8.33 0.04 7.13
CA CYS A 27 8.01 -1.37 6.97
C CYS A 27 8.08 -2.11 8.32
N MET A 28 9.15 -1.89 9.11
CA MET A 28 9.28 -2.47 10.45
C MET A 28 8.14 -2.09 11.41
N GLU A 29 7.57 -0.89 11.27
CA GLU A 29 6.42 -0.45 12.05
C GLU A 29 5.14 -1.20 11.64
N LEU A 30 4.90 -1.38 10.35
CA LEU A 30 3.77 -2.17 9.85
C LEU A 30 3.85 -3.66 10.22
N LEU A 31 5.05 -4.23 10.32
CA LEU A 31 5.22 -5.59 10.86
C LEU A 31 4.83 -5.67 12.34
N ARG A 32 5.04 -4.59 13.10
CA ARG A 32 4.68 -4.51 14.52
C ARG A 32 3.21 -4.14 14.74
N ASN A 33 2.66 -3.29 13.87
CA ASN A 33 1.27 -2.86 13.91
C ASN A 33 0.62 -2.96 12.51
N PRO A 34 0.11 -4.14 12.14
CA PRO A 34 -0.52 -4.37 10.82
C PRO A 34 -1.80 -3.55 10.58
N SER A 35 -2.36 -2.94 11.63
CA SER A 35 -3.57 -2.11 11.56
C SER A 35 -3.25 -0.62 11.48
N ALA A 36 -1.98 -0.23 11.39
CA ALA A 36 -1.59 1.18 11.27
C ALA A 36 -2.08 1.79 9.95
N GLY A 37 -2.46 3.07 10.00
CA GLY A 37 -3.00 3.83 8.88
C GLY A 37 -4.53 3.87 8.82
N ASP A 38 -5.03 4.87 8.11
CA ASP A 38 -6.46 5.15 7.95
C ASP A 38 -7.10 4.15 6.98
N VAL A 39 -8.27 3.61 7.33
CA VAL A 39 -9.02 2.72 6.43
C VAL A 39 -9.59 3.53 5.27
N ILE A 40 -9.33 3.09 4.04
CA ILE A 40 -9.94 3.66 2.86
C ILE A 40 -11.28 2.96 2.63
N GLU A 41 -12.39 3.65 2.91
CA GLU A 41 -13.73 3.10 2.76
C GLU A 41 -14.02 2.62 1.32
N GLY A 42 -14.82 1.56 1.19
CA GLY A 42 -15.23 0.97 -0.10
C GLY A 42 -14.17 0.11 -0.79
N THR A 43 -12.92 0.08 -0.29
CA THR A 43 -11.82 -0.67 -0.91
C THR A 43 -11.71 -2.13 -0.46
N GLY A 44 -12.37 -2.50 0.64
CA GLY A 44 -12.30 -3.85 1.19
C GLY A 44 -11.08 -4.09 2.09
N GLY A 45 -10.61 -3.07 2.81
CA GLY A 45 -9.57 -3.21 3.83
C GLY A 45 -8.22 -2.57 3.49
N LEU A 46 -8.13 -1.79 2.41
CA LEU A 46 -6.91 -1.02 2.14
C LEU A 46 -6.76 0.10 3.18
N ARG A 47 -5.52 0.33 3.60
CA ARG A 47 -5.16 1.38 4.56
C ARG A 47 -4.16 2.36 3.93
N LYS A 48 -4.33 3.66 4.17
CA LYS A 48 -3.39 4.73 3.78
C LYS A 48 -2.56 5.11 5.00
N MET A 49 -1.24 4.98 4.87
CA MET A 49 -0.29 5.40 5.89
C MET A 49 0.37 6.70 5.44
N ARG A 50 0.45 7.70 6.32
CA ARG A 50 1.02 9.02 6.01
C ARG A 50 2.40 9.11 6.67
N PHE A 51 3.43 9.36 5.87
CA PHE A 51 4.76 9.64 6.38
C PHE A 51 5.02 11.14 6.28
N ILE A 52 5.64 11.70 7.31
CA ILE A 52 6.02 13.10 7.34
C ILE A 52 7.28 13.25 6.49
N ASP A 53 7.13 13.23 5.18
CA ASP A 53 8.01 14.00 4.31
C ASP A 53 7.23 14.49 3.09
N LYS A 54 7.59 15.68 2.65
CA LYS A 54 6.79 16.59 1.81
C LYS A 54 6.31 15.97 0.50
N ASP A 55 5.02 15.65 0.44
CA ASP A 55 4.08 16.15 -0.57
C ASP A 55 2.73 15.44 -0.33
N GLU A 56 1.70 16.23 -0.02
CA GLU A 56 0.37 15.71 0.24
C GLU A 56 -0.24 15.14 -1.04
N MET A 57 -0.18 13.82 -1.22
CA MET A 57 -1.01 13.18 -2.23
C MET A 57 -2.46 13.20 -1.75
N SER A 58 -3.28 13.98 -2.45
CA SER A 58 -4.71 14.14 -2.19
C SER A 58 -5.45 12.79 -2.15
N ASP A 59 -6.61 12.77 -1.50
CA ASP A 59 -7.37 11.53 -1.37
C ASP A 59 -7.81 10.97 -2.72
N LEU A 60 -7.80 9.64 -2.80
CA LEU A 60 -8.17 8.93 -4.03
C LEU A 60 -9.61 9.25 -4.40
N THR A 61 -9.86 9.54 -5.68
CA THR A 61 -11.22 9.65 -6.21
C THR A 61 -11.92 8.29 -6.20
N ALA A 62 -13.25 8.28 -6.35
CA ALA A 62 -14.03 7.04 -6.42
C ALA A 62 -13.56 6.11 -7.56
N GLU A 63 -13.18 6.69 -8.70
CA GLU A 63 -12.66 5.96 -9.86
C GLU A 63 -11.28 5.36 -9.57
N GLN A 64 -10.38 6.14 -8.95
CA GLN A 64 -9.06 5.66 -8.56
C GLN A 64 -9.14 4.52 -7.54
N ARG A 65 -10.04 4.60 -6.55
CA ARG A 65 -10.30 3.50 -5.61
C ARG A 65 -10.79 2.23 -6.31
N LYS A 66 -11.68 2.38 -7.30
CA LYS A 66 -12.20 1.25 -8.10
C LYS A 66 -11.11 0.61 -8.95
N ALA A 67 -10.29 1.41 -9.61
CA ALA A 67 -9.15 0.95 -10.39
C ALA A 67 -8.15 0.18 -9.51
N LEU A 68 -7.76 0.76 -8.36
CA LEU A 68 -6.84 0.15 -7.41
C LEU A 68 -7.37 -1.19 -6.86
N LYS A 69 -8.65 -1.23 -6.45
CA LYS A 69 -9.30 -2.46 -6.00
C LYS A 69 -9.26 -3.57 -7.05
N THR A 70 -9.44 -3.21 -8.32
CA THR A 70 -9.43 -4.15 -9.43
C THR A 70 -8.02 -4.71 -9.66
N MET A 71 -7.01 -3.83 -9.68
CA MET A 71 -5.61 -4.22 -9.82
C MET A 71 -5.15 -5.17 -8.71
N ILE A 72 -5.49 -4.87 -7.45
CA ILE A 72 -5.13 -5.73 -6.31
C ILE A 72 -5.82 -7.09 -6.40
N LYS A 73 -7.11 -7.12 -6.78
CA LYS A 73 -7.82 -8.39 -6.98
C LYS A 73 -7.17 -9.24 -8.07
N MET A 74 -6.75 -8.63 -9.18
CA MET A 74 -6.05 -9.34 -10.25
C MET A 74 -4.71 -9.90 -9.79
N GLU A 75 -3.93 -9.13 -9.03
CA GLU A 75 -2.66 -9.59 -8.47
C GLU A 75 -2.84 -10.79 -7.52
N LEU A 76 -3.83 -10.72 -6.62
CA LEU A 76 -4.12 -11.81 -5.69
C LEU A 76 -4.53 -13.09 -6.42
N GLU A 77 -5.33 -12.97 -7.48
CA GLU A 77 -5.71 -14.12 -8.32
C GLU A 77 -4.53 -14.68 -9.11
N ALA A 78 -3.67 -13.83 -9.67
CA ALA A 78 -2.47 -14.25 -10.38
C ALA A 78 -1.52 -15.07 -9.47
N ARG A 79 -1.36 -14.66 -8.21
CA ARG A 79 -0.53 -15.35 -7.22
C ARG A 79 -1.18 -16.58 -6.60
N ARG A 80 -2.52 -16.68 -6.59
CA ARG A 80 -3.22 -17.91 -6.19
C ARG A 80 -3.07 -19.02 -7.23
N LYS A 81 -2.79 -18.67 -8.48
CA LYS A 81 -2.66 -19.59 -9.61
C LYS A 81 -1.23 -20.09 -9.87
N SER A 82 -0.25 -19.57 -9.11
CA SER A 82 1.15 -19.98 -9.11
C SER A 82 1.46 -20.97 -7.98
#